data_AF-A0A7C1J8X1-F1
#
_entry.id   AF-A0A7C1J8X1-F1
#
_cell.length_a   1.000
_cell.length_b   1.000
_cell.length_c   1.000
_cell.angle_alpha   90.00
_cell.angle_beta   90.00
_cell.angle_gamma   90.00
#
_symmetry.space_group_name_H-M   'P 1'
#
loop_
_entity.id
_entity.type
_entity.pdbx_description
1 polymer ?
#
loop_
_entity_poly.entity_id
_entity_poly.type
_entity_poly.pdbx_seq_one_letter_code
_entity_poly.pdbx_strand_id
1 'polypeptide(L)'
;MSESAYKPRNYRVVRHVTKSRILDIQDALDIGKLRIELVEYTEGEGATQSVEHYAEPDALALVLYDILQGRPWEKYVEFKGSAQGETVISRVLVLERVEARNPVKITISRGPGKVTGQGAIQPLGKPEVSVSVLLSEFDARRIAFTVLRHMIAYEAATYHARVAAGTRRPGEAGAAAREPEAEFSSIAQAAPEVPVAEAEAQMTASQDAHALEPTEASSVAAPAPAGTQAAPRRRAGRSVESYWMAAERLGLQRAEAERILEDAHGDWAAAWKVLRSLEQTSPTG
;
A
#
# COMPACT_ATOMS: atom_id res chain seq x y z
N MET A 1 17.27 -14.99 38.09
CA MET A 1 16.05 -14.88 37.26
C MET A 1 16.51 -14.66 35.84
N SER A 2 16.27 -15.61 34.94
CA SER A 2 16.62 -15.44 33.52
C SER A 2 15.75 -14.35 32.95
N GLU A 3 16.36 -13.22 32.62
CA GLU A 3 15.73 -12.11 31.91
C GLU A 3 15.08 -12.70 30.66
N SER A 4 13.75 -12.65 30.63
CA SER A 4 12.95 -13.06 29.47
C SER A 4 13.26 -12.06 28.36
N ALA A 5 14.42 -12.21 27.72
CA ALA A 5 14.77 -11.51 26.51
C ALA A 5 13.64 -11.76 25.53
N TYR A 6 12.86 -10.71 25.27
CA TYR A 6 11.81 -10.73 24.27
C TYR A 6 12.42 -11.25 22.98
N LYS A 7 12.07 -12.48 22.60
CA LYS A 7 12.42 -13.09 21.31
C LYS A 7 11.21 -12.88 20.40
N PRO A 8 11.10 -11.76 19.66
CA PRO A 8 10.01 -11.62 18.71
C PRO A 8 10.18 -12.71 17.65
N ARG A 9 9.33 -13.74 17.72
CA ARG A 9 9.07 -14.62 16.59
C ARG A 9 8.23 -13.80 15.61
N ASN A 10 8.78 -13.34 14.48
CA ASN A 10 8.10 -12.68 13.36
C ASN A 10 6.59 -12.46 13.58
N TYR A 11 6.23 -11.45 14.40
CA TYR A 11 4.86 -11.25 14.79
C TYR A 11 4.16 -10.46 13.68
N ARG A 12 3.15 -11.08 13.09
CA ARG A 12 2.18 -10.38 12.25
C ARG A 12 1.48 -9.32 13.10
N VAL A 13 1.66 -8.05 12.74
CA VAL A 13 0.99 -6.91 13.37
C VAL A 13 -0.45 -6.85 12.90
N VAL A 14 -0.67 -6.92 11.59
CA VAL A 14 -2.01 -6.94 11.01
C VAL A 14 -1.99 -7.67 9.67
N ARG A 15 -3.06 -8.41 9.39
CA ARG A 15 -3.33 -9.00 8.09
C ARG A 15 -4.72 -8.62 7.62
N HIS A 16 -4.81 -8.18 6.37
CA HIS A 16 -6.05 -7.87 5.69
C HIS A 16 -6.16 -8.71 4.42
N VAL A 17 -7.22 -9.50 4.33
CA VAL A 17 -7.45 -10.43 3.24
C VAL A 17 -8.65 -9.94 2.43
N THR A 18 -8.44 -9.78 1.13
CA THR A 18 -9.50 -9.52 0.14
C THR A 18 -9.71 -10.77 -0.69
N LYS A 19 -10.64 -10.76 -1.65
CA LYS A 19 -10.93 -11.92 -2.49
C LYS A 19 -9.70 -12.48 -3.24
N SER A 20 -8.77 -11.63 -3.66
CA SER A 20 -7.63 -12.03 -4.51
C SER A 20 -6.29 -11.51 -4.01
N ARG A 21 -6.25 -10.80 -2.88
CA ARG A 21 -5.04 -10.16 -2.36
C ARG A 21 -4.98 -10.20 -0.85
N ILE A 22 -3.75 -10.31 -0.33
CA ILE A 22 -3.44 -10.22 1.09
C ILE A 22 -2.47 -9.07 1.30
N LEU A 23 -2.76 -8.22 2.28
CA LEU A 23 -1.82 -7.29 2.88
C LEU A 23 -1.41 -7.83 4.25
N ASP A 24 -0.12 -8.06 4.45
CA ASP A 24 0.48 -8.53 5.70
C ASP A 24 1.51 -7.50 6.17
N ILE A 25 1.33 -6.96 7.37
CA ILE A 25 2.30 -6.06 8.00
C ILE A 25 2.87 -6.80 9.20
N GLN A 26 4.19 -6.93 9.22
CA GLN A 26 4.95 -7.72 10.18
C GLN A 26 5.94 -6.83 10.91
N ASP A 27 6.17 -7.20 12.17
CA ASP A 27 7.18 -6.57 13.01
C ASP A 27 8.58 -6.92 12.50
N ALA A 28 9.39 -5.88 12.26
CA ALA A 28 10.82 -5.94 11.99
C ALA A 28 11.53 -4.76 12.71
N LEU A 29 10.96 -4.31 13.83
CA LEU A 29 11.39 -3.10 14.53
C LEU A 29 12.74 -3.28 15.24
N ASP A 30 13.16 -4.52 15.46
CA ASP A 30 14.50 -4.88 15.93
C ASP A 30 15.62 -4.39 14.98
N ILE A 31 15.34 -4.38 13.66
CA ILE A 31 16.21 -3.75 12.66
C ILE A 31 15.74 -2.32 12.28
N GLY A 32 14.82 -1.75 13.05
CA GLY A 32 14.27 -0.41 12.85
C GLY A 32 13.37 -0.29 11.61
N LYS A 33 12.69 -1.37 11.19
CA LYS A 33 11.82 -1.38 9.99
C LYS A 33 10.44 -1.95 10.29
N LEU A 34 9.50 -1.73 9.36
CA LEU A 34 8.28 -2.53 9.26
C LEU A 34 8.28 -3.29 7.95
N ARG A 35 8.05 -4.60 8.00
CA ARG A 35 7.93 -5.42 6.78
C ARG A 35 6.48 -5.40 6.31
N ILE A 36 6.25 -4.88 5.12
CA ILE A 36 4.95 -4.85 4.45
C ILE A 36 5.00 -5.80 3.26
N GLU A 37 4.13 -6.79 3.24
CA GLU A 37 4.03 -7.79 2.18
C GLU A 37 2.65 -7.72 1.52
N LEU A 38 2.65 -7.70 0.19
CA LEU A 38 1.45 -7.84 -0.64
C LEU A 38 1.54 -9.13 -1.43
N VAL A 39 0.51 -9.96 -1.29
CA VAL A 39 0.39 -11.24 -2.00
C VAL A 39 -0.85 -11.18 -2.89
N GLU A 40 -0.69 -11.45 -4.17
CA GLU A 40 -1.79 -11.77 -5.08
C GLU A 40 -1.97 -13.28 -5.13
N TYR A 41 -3.21 -13.74 -5.12
CA TYR A 41 -3.53 -15.16 -5.11
C TYR A 41 -4.79 -15.45 -5.92
N THR A 42 -4.85 -16.66 -6.48
CA THR A 42 -6.05 -17.21 -7.10
C THR A 42 -6.63 -18.28 -6.18
N GLU A 43 -7.94 -18.22 -5.95
CA GLU A 43 -8.64 -19.19 -5.12
C GLU A 43 -8.47 -20.61 -5.72
N GLY A 44 -7.93 -21.53 -4.92
CA GLY A 44 -7.61 -22.90 -5.36
C GLY A 44 -6.20 -23.11 -5.93
N GLU A 45 -5.53 -22.07 -6.43
CA GLU A 45 -4.18 -22.18 -7.00
C GLU A 45 -3.08 -21.65 -6.06
N GLY A 46 -3.46 -20.87 -5.04
CA GLY A 46 -2.53 -20.29 -4.08
C GLY A 46 -1.93 -18.97 -4.54
N ALA A 47 -0.77 -18.60 -3.98
CA ALA A 47 -0.12 -17.32 -4.25
C ALA A 47 0.49 -17.30 -5.66
N THR A 48 0.10 -16.31 -6.46
CA THR A 48 0.59 -16.10 -7.83
C THR A 48 1.75 -15.10 -7.88
N GLN A 49 1.68 -14.05 -7.05
CA GLN A 49 2.73 -13.04 -6.92
C GLN A 49 2.88 -12.64 -5.45
N SER A 50 4.12 -12.40 -5.01
CA SER A 50 4.41 -11.78 -3.71
C SER A 50 5.49 -10.72 -3.87
N VAL A 51 5.26 -9.58 -3.23
CA VAL A 51 6.19 -8.46 -3.14
C VAL A 51 6.24 -7.95 -1.71
N GLU A 52 7.41 -7.52 -1.28
CA GLU A 52 7.63 -7.01 0.07
C GLU A 52 8.40 -5.68 0.05
N HIS A 53 8.24 -4.91 1.11
CA HIS A 53 8.93 -3.65 1.34
C HIS A 53 9.26 -3.50 2.83
N TYR A 54 10.44 -2.94 3.14
CA TYR A 54 10.86 -2.63 4.51
C TYR A 54 10.78 -1.11 4.71
N ALA A 55 9.65 -0.66 5.26
CA ALA A 55 9.33 0.76 5.42
C ALA A 55 10.02 1.35 6.65
N GLU A 56 10.38 2.64 6.59
CA GLU A 56 10.76 3.43 7.76
C GLU A 56 9.55 3.66 8.68
N PRO A 57 9.60 3.22 9.95
CA PRO A 57 8.47 3.35 10.87
C PRO A 57 8.02 4.80 11.07
N ASP A 58 8.96 5.73 11.22
CA ASP A 58 8.66 7.14 11.51
C ASP A 58 7.96 7.84 10.34
N ALA A 59 8.46 7.64 9.12
CA ALA A 59 7.85 8.22 7.92
C ALA A 59 6.46 7.62 7.66
N LEU A 60 6.33 6.31 7.83
CA LEU A 60 5.05 5.62 7.69
C LEU A 60 4.05 6.06 8.77
N ALA A 61 4.50 6.30 10.01
CA ALA A 61 3.63 6.72 11.11
C ALA A 61 2.90 8.04 10.81
N LEU A 62 3.56 8.99 10.14
CA LEU A 62 2.93 10.26 9.74
C LEU A 62 1.72 10.03 8.83
N VAL A 63 1.92 9.22 7.78
CA VAL A 63 0.86 8.90 6.82
C VAL A 63 -0.27 8.10 7.46
N LEU A 64 0.08 7.13 8.32
CA LEU A 64 -0.92 6.35 9.07
C LEU A 64 -1.71 7.24 10.03
N TYR A 65 -1.08 8.24 10.64
CA TYR A 65 -1.79 9.20 11.48
C TYR A 65 -2.79 10.03 10.68
N ASP A 66 -2.43 10.53 9.51
CA ASP A 66 -3.35 11.27 8.64
C ASP A 66 -4.51 10.39 8.13
N ILE A 67 -4.23 9.14 7.76
CA ILE A 67 -5.27 8.14 7.43
C ILE A 67 -6.23 7.97 8.61
N LEU A 68 -5.70 7.80 9.83
CA LEU A 68 -6.49 7.60 11.04
C LEU A 68 -7.40 8.79 11.34
N GLN A 69 -6.89 10.02 11.17
CA GLN A 69 -7.66 11.25 11.36
C GLN A 69 -8.65 11.53 10.22
N GLY A 70 -8.62 10.75 9.14
CA GLY A 70 -9.43 11.01 7.94
C GLY A 70 -9.03 12.29 7.22
N ARG A 71 -7.82 12.79 7.45
CA ARG A 71 -7.32 14.00 6.79
C ARG A 71 -6.97 13.70 5.32
N PRO A 72 -7.00 14.73 4.44
CA PRO A 72 -6.30 14.63 3.17
C PRO A 72 -4.80 14.49 3.44
N TRP A 73 -4.12 13.67 2.66
CA TRP A 73 -2.68 13.47 2.74
C TRP A 73 -2.13 13.33 1.32
N GLU A 74 -0.90 13.80 1.13
CA GLU A 74 -0.20 13.70 -0.14
C GLU A 74 0.23 12.27 -0.41
N LYS A 75 0.40 11.93 -1.68
CA LYS A 75 0.92 10.63 -2.09
C LYS A 75 2.24 10.34 -1.39
N TYR A 76 2.28 9.27 -0.60
CA TYR A 76 3.50 8.81 0.04
C TYR A 76 4.21 7.81 -0.86
N VAL A 77 5.50 8.06 -1.10
CA VAL A 77 6.36 7.18 -1.91
C VAL A 77 7.65 6.93 -1.16
N GLU A 78 7.98 5.66 -0.97
CA GLU A 78 9.21 5.24 -0.34
C GLU A 78 10.00 4.33 -1.28
N PHE A 79 11.27 4.66 -1.48
CA PHE A 79 12.20 3.91 -2.31
C PHE A 79 13.15 3.13 -1.41
N LYS A 80 13.24 1.82 -1.63
CA LYS A 80 14.23 0.94 -1.02
C LYS A 80 14.88 0.10 -2.09
N GLY A 81 16.01 -0.49 -1.77
CA GLY A 81 16.64 -1.44 -2.65
C GLY A 81 17.70 -2.24 -1.94
N SER A 82 18.20 -3.25 -2.64
CA SER A 82 19.34 -4.04 -2.21
C SER A 82 20.22 -4.33 -3.41
N ALA A 83 21.53 -4.13 -3.28
CA ALA A 83 22.52 -4.60 -4.22
C ALA A 83 23.02 -5.98 -3.76
N GLN A 84 22.92 -6.99 -4.63
CA GLN A 84 23.43 -8.34 -4.40
C GLN A 84 24.33 -8.71 -5.58
N GLY A 85 25.63 -8.46 -5.43
CA GLY A 85 26.59 -8.58 -6.52
C GLY A 85 26.30 -7.58 -7.63
N GLU A 86 26.13 -8.07 -8.86
CA GLU A 86 25.81 -7.25 -10.04
C GLU A 86 24.33 -6.87 -10.14
N THR A 87 23.45 -7.58 -9.41
CA THR A 87 22.01 -7.35 -9.47
C THR A 87 21.60 -6.31 -8.43
N VAL A 88 21.02 -5.21 -8.91
CA VAL A 88 20.44 -4.16 -8.05
C VAL A 88 18.92 -4.27 -8.15
N ILE A 89 18.28 -4.57 -7.01
CA ILE A 89 16.82 -4.69 -6.91
C ILE A 89 16.27 -3.43 -6.26
N SER A 90 15.35 -2.77 -6.94
CA SER A 90 14.56 -1.66 -6.40
C SER A 90 13.19 -2.16 -5.93
N ARG A 91 12.73 -1.62 -4.80
CA ARG A 91 11.41 -1.85 -4.20
C ARG A 91 10.79 -0.48 -3.91
N VAL A 92 9.57 -0.26 -4.39
CA VAL A 92 8.86 1.01 -4.22
C VAL A 92 7.56 0.75 -3.49
N LEU A 93 7.35 1.43 -2.37
CA LEU A 93 6.08 1.46 -1.66
C LEU A 93 5.37 2.76 -2.01
N VAL A 94 4.11 2.65 -2.42
CA VAL A 94 3.25 3.79 -2.72
C VAL A 94 1.96 3.67 -1.94
N LEU A 95 1.66 4.67 -1.14
CA LEU A 95 0.36 4.88 -0.53
C LEU A 95 -0.25 6.10 -1.22
N GLU A 96 -1.46 5.96 -1.77
CA GLU A 96 -2.19 7.09 -2.38
C GLU A 96 -3.70 7.00 -2.14
N ARG A 97 -4.37 8.15 -2.17
CA ARG A 97 -5.83 8.19 -2.31
C ARG A 97 -6.22 8.14 -3.79
N VAL A 98 -7.28 7.41 -4.10
CA VAL A 98 -7.81 7.24 -5.45
C VAL A 98 -9.31 7.50 -5.48
N GLU A 99 -9.82 7.95 -6.61
CA GLU A 99 -11.26 8.16 -6.86
C GLU A 99 -11.97 6.81 -7.12
N ALA A 100 -12.06 5.98 -6.08
CA ALA A 100 -12.69 4.68 -6.13
C ALA A 100 -13.55 4.41 -4.89
N ARG A 101 -14.44 3.41 -4.96
CA ARG A 101 -15.25 2.96 -3.81
C ARG A 101 -14.41 2.65 -2.57
N ASN A 102 -13.23 2.07 -2.80
CA ASN A 102 -12.21 1.82 -1.79
C ASN A 102 -11.08 2.82 -2.03
N PRO A 103 -11.08 3.97 -1.33
CA PRO A 103 -10.31 5.14 -1.75
C PRO A 103 -8.84 5.10 -1.36
N VAL A 104 -8.39 4.14 -0.53
CA VAL A 104 -6.98 4.04 -0.13
C VAL A 104 -6.30 2.92 -0.89
N LYS A 105 -5.28 3.25 -1.68
CA LYS A 105 -4.50 2.29 -2.48
C LYS A 105 -3.11 2.14 -1.90
N ILE A 106 -2.72 0.89 -1.62
CA ILE A 106 -1.35 0.53 -1.23
C ILE A 106 -0.76 -0.31 -2.35
N THR A 107 0.37 0.13 -2.90
CA THR A 107 1.09 -0.56 -3.98
C THR A 107 2.50 -0.84 -3.56
N ILE A 108 2.97 -2.05 -3.83
CA ILE A 108 4.39 -2.40 -3.74
C ILE A 108 4.82 -2.86 -5.12
N SER A 109 5.89 -2.26 -5.62
CA SER A 109 6.50 -2.62 -6.89
C SER A 109 7.94 -3.09 -6.67
N ARG A 110 8.35 -4.13 -7.41
CA ARG A 110 9.71 -4.67 -7.43
C ARG A 110 10.21 -4.68 -8.87
N GLY A 111 11.46 -4.28 -9.08
CA GLY A 111 12.08 -4.33 -10.39
C GLY A 111 13.57 -3.97 -10.37
N PRO A 112 14.17 -3.81 -11.54
CA PRO A 112 15.56 -3.38 -11.66
C PRO A 112 15.79 -2.02 -10.99
N GLY A 113 16.93 -1.88 -10.33
CA GLY A 113 17.39 -0.64 -9.72
C GLY A 113 18.74 -0.18 -10.30
N LYS A 114 19.10 1.05 -9.98
CA LYS A 114 20.42 1.63 -10.22
C LYS A 114 20.91 2.26 -8.93
N VAL A 115 22.15 1.97 -8.55
CA VAL A 115 22.81 2.67 -7.45
C VAL A 115 23.17 4.08 -7.93
N THR A 116 22.79 5.08 -7.15
CA THR A 116 22.99 6.51 -7.44
C THR A 116 23.73 7.15 -6.27
N GLY A 117 24.71 8.00 -6.60
CA GLY A 117 25.49 8.76 -5.60
C GLY A 117 26.05 7.87 -4.49
N GLN A 118 25.67 8.19 -3.25
CA GLN A 118 26.16 7.58 -1.99
C GLN A 118 25.52 6.23 -1.65
N GLY A 119 25.18 5.40 -2.65
CA GLY A 119 24.57 4.08 -2.41
C GLY A 119 23.04 4.09 -2.38
N ALA A 120 22.38 5.21 -2.71
CA ALA A 120 20.92 5.25 -2.82
C ALA A 120 20.46 4.47 -4.06
N ILE A 121 19.48 3.58 -3.91
CA ILE A 121 18.96 2.79 -5.03
C ILE A 121 17.70 3.46 -5.59
N GLN A 122 17.73 3.77 -6.88
CA GLN A 122 16.60 4.29 -7.62
C GLN A 122 16.05 3.23 -8.59
N PRO A 123 14.74 3.21 -8.88
CA PRO A 123 14.18 2.30 -9.88
C PRO A 123 14.72 2.61 -11.27
N LEU A 124 15.09 1.58 -12.03
CA LEU A 124 15.63 1.68 -13.38
C LEU A 124 14.67 1.05 -14.39
N GLY A 125 13.69 1.81 -14.86
CA GLY A 125 12.72 1.36 -15.85
C GLY A 125 11.42 0.83 -15.24
N LYS A 126 10.73 -0.06 -15.97
CA LYS A 126 9.42 -0.59 -15.55
C LYS A 126 9.60 -1.66 -14.47
N PRO A 127 8.75 -1.69 -13.42
CA PRO A 127 8.79 -2.75 -12.43
C PRO A 127 8.43 -4.10 -13.06
N GLU A 128 9.10 -5.16 -12.64
CA GLU A 128 8.83 -6.54 -13.06
C GLU A 128 7.54 -7.07 -12.44
N VAL A 129 7.33 -6.73 -11.17
CA VAL A 129 6.17 -7.16 -10.38
C VAL A 129 5.60 -5.95 -9.66
N SER A 130 4.28 -5.79 -9.71
CA SER A 130 3.60 -4.71 -8.99
C SER A 130 2.26 -5.19 -8.50
N VAL A 131 2.09 -5.26 -7.18
CA VAL A 131 0.85 -5.69 -6.54
C VAL A 131 0.24 -4.50 -5.81
N SER A 132 -1.06 -4.31 -5.96
CA SER A 132 -1.79 -3.24 -5.26
C SER A 132 -3.07 -3.74 -4.60
N VAL A 133 -3.35 -3.28 -3.39
CA VAL A 133 -4.62 -3.52 -2.69
C VAL A 133 -5.38 -2.22 -2.51
N LEU A 134 -6.70 -2.28 -2.66
CA LEU A 134 -7.61 -1.17 -2.38
C LEU A 134 -8.33 -1.43 -1.06
N LEU A 135 -8.26 -0.47 -0.16
CA LEU A 135 -8.85 -0.52 1.17
C LEU A 135 -10.03 0.45 1.25
N SER A 136 -11.08 0.03 1.96
CA SER A 136 -12.10 0.95 2.42
C SER A 136 -11.48 1.96 3.41
N GLU A 137 -12.10 3.13 3.60
CA GLU A 137 -11.61 4.07 4.62
C GLU A 137 -11.58 3.43 6.02
N PHE A 138 -12.60 2.63 6.34
CA PHE A 138 -12.68 1.94 7.61
C PHE A 138 -11.52 0.96 7.81
N ASP A 139 -11.25 0.12 6.81
CA ASP A 139 -10.14 -0.84 6.88
C ASP A 139 -8.78 -0.13 6.98
N ALA A 140 -8.59 0.94 6.19
CA ALA A 140 -7.37 1.73 6.24
C ALA A 140 -7.15 2.35 7.62
N ARG A 141 -8.19 2.93 8.24
CA ARG A 141 -8.13 3.47 9.61
C ARG A 141 -7.86 2.38 10.65
N ARG A 142 -8.50 1.21 10.54
CA ARG A 142 -8.27 0.08 11.43
C ARG A 142 -6.83 -0.41 11.37
N ILE A 143 -6.29 -0.57 10.16
CA ILE A 143 -4.89 -0.96 9.91
C ILE A 143 -3.95 0.09 10.50
N ALA A 144 -4.15 1.37 10.18
CA ALA A 144 -3.35 2.48 10.69
C ALA A 144 -3.33 2.52 12.21
N PHE A 145 -4.50 2.44 12.86
CA PHE A 145 -4.61 2.39 14.31
C PHE A 145 -3.83 1.21 14.92
N THR A 146 -3.94 0.03 14.31
CA THR A 146 -3.30 -1.19 14.82
C THR A 146 -1.78 -1.08 14.72
N VAL A 147 -1.26 -0.61 13.59
CA VAL A 147 0.18 -0.45 13.36
C VAL A 147 0.76 0.65 14.26
N LEU A 148 0.11 1.80 14.38
CA LEU A 148 0.52 2.87 15.29
C LEU A 148 0.58 2.40 16.75
N ARG A 149 -0.46 1.68 17.21
CA ARG A 149 -0.50 1.11 18.56
C ARG A 149 0.64 0.11 18.78
N HIS A 150 0.95 -0.72 17.79
CA HIS A 150 2.07 -1.67 17.88
C HIS A 150 3.41 -0.96 18.01
N MET A 151 3.67 0.06 17.19
CA MET A 151 4.91 0.85 17.25
C MET A 151 5.08 1.54 18.60
N ILE A 152 4.02 2.14 19.15
CA ILE A 152 4.05 2.76 20.49
C ILE A 152 4.36 1.72 21.57
N ALA A 153 3.72 0.55 21.51
CA ALA A 153 3.96 -0.53 22.46
C ALA A 153 5.40 -1.05 22.40
N TYR A 154 5.96 -1.19 21.20
CA TYR A 154 7.35 -1.58 20.99
C TYR A 154 8.33 -0.55 21.56
N GLU A 155 8.12 0.73 21.27
CA GLU A 155 8.95 1.82 21.79
C GLU A 155 8.96 1.84 23.33
N ALA A 156 7.79 1.68 23.96
CA ALA A 156 7.66 1.62 25.42
C ALA A 156 8.36 0.39 26.01
N ALA A 157 8.20 -0.78 25.40
CA ALA A 157 8.80 -2.03 25.87
C ALA A 157 10.33 -2.04 25.76
N THR A 158 10.89 -1.36 24.76
CA THR A 158 12.34 -1.34 24.48
C THR A 158 13.06 -0.11 25.04
N TYR A 159 12.32 0.88 25.55
CA TYR A 159 12.88 2.15 26.02
C TYR A 159 13.99 1.98 27.06
N HIS A 160 13.71 1.27 28.17
CA HIS A 160 14.68 1.12 29.26
C HIS A 160 15.94 0.35 28.83
N ALA A 161 15.77 -0.70 28.04
CA ALA A 161 16.90 -1.49 27.52
C ALA A 161 17.80 -0.63 26.61
N ARG A 162 17.21 0.22 25.74
CA ARG A 162 17.97 1.14 24.88
C ARG A 162 18.71 2.21 25.69
N VAL A 163 18.02 2.83 26.65
CA VAL A 163 18.62 3.83 27.54
C VAL A 163 19.79 3.22 28.34
N ALA A 164 19.62 2.03 28.91
CA ALA A 164 20.66 1.34 29.66
C ALA A 164 21.87 0.94 28.80
N ALA A 165 21.63 0.54 27.55
CA ALA A 165 22.69 0.21 26.59
C ALA A 165 23.40 1.46 26.03
N GLY A 166 22.94 2.67 26.38
CA GLY A 166 23.41 3.91 25.76
C GLY A 166 23.14 3.96 24.25
N THR A 167 22.28 3.09 23.74
CA THR A 167 21.98 2.98 22.31
C THR A 167 20.89 3.97 21.93
N ARG A 168 21.13 4.70 20.84
CA ARG A 168 20.11 5.52 20.18
C ARG A 168 19.08 4.63 19.49
N ARG A 169 17.98 5.23 19.00
CA ARG A 169 16.95 4.49 18.27
C ARG A 169 17.56 3.70 17.10
N PRO A 170 17.17 2.43 16.89
CA PRO A 170 17.56 1.70 15.69
C PRO A 170 17.12 2.47 14.45
N GLY A 171 18.09 2.89 13.62
CA GLY A 171 17.83 3.71 12.42
C GLY A 171 18.24 5.19 12.54
N GLU A 172 18.52 5.72 13.74
CA GLU A 172 19.23 6.98 13.86
C GLU A 172 20.69 6.75 13.49
N ALA A 173 21.12 7.26 12.32
CA ALA A 173 22.51 7.22 11.92
C ALA A 173 23.37 7.80 13.04
N GLY A 174 24.16 6.93 13.69
CA GLY A 174 25.08 7.33 14.72
C GLY A 174 26.11 8.29 14.13
N ALA A 175 26.03 9.57 14.49
CA ALA A 175 27.14 10.51 14.31
C ALA A 175 28.39 10.12 15.12
N ALA A 176 28.34 9.03 15.90
CA ALA A 176 29.37 8.59 16.83
C ALA A 176 30.06 7.29 16.37
N ALA A 177 30.50 7.26 15.12
CA ALA A 177 31.62 6.44 14.65
C ALA A 177 32.33 7.11 13.46
N ARG A 178 32.38 8.45 13.44
CA ARG A 178 33.53 9.10 12.82
C ARG A 178 34.69 8.81 13.76
N GLU A 179 35.54 7.86 13.39
CA GLU A 179 36.92 7.89 13.86
C GLU A 179 37.43 9.34 13.73
N PRO A 180 38.23 9.84 14.68
CA PRO A 180 38.85 11.15 14.51
C PRO A 180 39.60 11.12 13.18
N GLU A 181 39.07 11.81 12.18
CA GLU A 181 39.79 12.06 10.93
C GLU A 181 41.12 12.65 11.36
N ALA A 182 42.18 11.86 11.18
CA ALA A 182 43.54 12.31 11.29
C ALA A 182 43.63 13.61 10.50
N GLU A 183 44.10 14.65 11.19
CA GLU A 183 44.35 15.99 10.70
C GLU A 183 44.74 15.98 9.22
N PHE A 184 43.78 16.27 8.34
CA PHE A 184 44.11 16.64 6.97
C PHE A 184 44.70 18.03 7.03
N SER A 185 46.02 18.01 7.14
CA SER A 185 46.93 19.12 6.97
C SER A 185 46.48 20.00 5.79
N SER A 186 46.38 21.29 6.08
CA SER A 186 46.02 22.35 5.15
C SER A 186 46.87 22.30 3.88
N ILE A 187 46.26 21.93 2.76
CA ILE A 187 46.73 22.38 1.45
C ILE A 187 45.83 23.53 1.04
N ALA A 188 46.34 24.73 1.31
CA ALA A 188 45.95 25.92 0.57
C ALA A 188 46.36 25.71 -0.90
N GLN A 189 45.42 25.80 -1.85
CA GLN A 189 45.74 26.24 -3.20
C GLN A 189 44.50 26.68 -3.99
N ALA A 190 44.46 28.01 -4.17
CA ALA A 190 44.03 28.78 -5.33
C ALA A 190 42.78 28.34 -6.11
N ALA A 191 41.72 29.13 -5.95
CA ALA A 191 40.64 29.27 -6.92
C ALA A 191 41.18 29.85 -8.24
N PRO A 192 40.85 29.28 -9.41
CA PRO A 192 40.93 30.01 -10.66
C PRO A 192 39.69 30.90 -10.81
N GLU A 193 39.93 32.20 -10.91
CA GLU A 193 38.95 33.19 -11.37
C GLU A 193 38.50 32.83 -12.78
N VAL A 194 37.19 32.59 -12.97
CA VAL A 194 36.58 32.48 -14.29
C VAL A 194 36.05 33.86 -14.66
N PRO A 195 36.47 34.45 -15.80
CA PRO A 195 35.95 35.75 -16.23
C PRO A 195 34.51 35.60 -16.74
N VAL A 196 33.64 36.44 -16.20
CA VAL A 196 32.28 36.67 -16.70
C VAL A 196 32.41 37.48 -18.00
N ALA A 197 32.16 36.83 -19.13
CA ALA A 197 32.04 37.50 -20.42
C ALA A 197 30.55 37.74 -20.72
N GLU A 198 30.17 39.01 -20.72
CA GLU A 198 28.95 39.56 -21.27
C GLU A 198 28.85 39.22 -22.77
N ALA A 199 27.68 38.76 -23.20
CA ALA A 199 27.29 38.72 -24.60
C ALA A 199 25.79 38.97 -24.72
N GLU A 200 25.42 40.24 -24.59
CA GLU A 200 24.22 40.77 -25.25
C GLU A 200 24.49 40.82 -26.76
N ALA A 201 23.54 40.30 -27.56
CA ALA A 201 22.93 41.00 -28.70
C ALA A 201 22.45 40.05 -29.83
N GLN A 202 21.20 40.28 -30.22
CA GLN A 202 20.62 40.17 -31.57
C GLN A 202 20.25 38.78 -32.13
N MET A 203 18.93 38.57 -32.26
CA MET A 203 18.26 38.11 -33.48
C MET A 203 16.75 38.38 -33.32
N THR A 204 16.27 39.55 -33.75
CA THR A 204 15.61 39.81 -35.04
C THR A 204 14.41 38.91 -35.36
N ALA A 205 13.27 39.59 -35.45
CA ALA A 205 11.99 39.15 -35.97
C ALA A 205 12.10 38.35 -37.28
N SER A 206 11.27 37.31 -37.40
CA SER A 206 10.64 36.95 -38.67
C SER A 206 9.24 36.43 -38.39
N GLN A 207 8.27 37.26 -38.78
CA GLN A 207 6.93 36.86 -39.11
C GLN A 207 7.00 35.93 -40.32
N ASP A 208 6.28 34.82 -40.31
CA ASP A 208 5.61 34.35 -41.52
C ASP A 208 4.40 33.51 -41.15
N ALA A 209 3.26 33.97 -41.67
CA ALA A 209 1.97 33.35 -41.56
C ALA A 209 1.88 32.19 -42.56
N HIS A 210 1.69 30.98 -42.05
CA HIS A 210 1.13 29.90 -42.85
C HIS A 210 -0.30 29.63 -42.40
N ALA A 211 -1.23 30.11 -43.22
CA ALA A 211 -2.60 29.66 -43.27
C ALA A 211 -2.61 28.15 -43.57
N LEU A 212 -3.19 27.37 -42.65
CA LEU A 212 -3.58 26.00 -42.90
C LEU A 212 -5.08 25.99 -43.18
N GLU A 213 -5.41 25.55 -44.38
CA GLU A 213 -6.76 25.30 -44.86
C GLU A 213 -7.47 24.23 -44.01
N PRO A 214 -8.79 24.32 -43.83
CA PRO A 214 -9.56 23.27 -43.18
C PRO A 214 -9.76 22.09 -44.14
N THR A 215 -9.08 20.98 -43.88
CA THR A 215 -9.35 19.71 -44.56
C THR A 215 -10.75 19.21 -44.18
N GLU A 216 -11.65 19.19 -45.15
CA GLU A 216 -12.97 18.58 -45.07
C GLU A 216 -12.84 17.08 -44.74
N ALA A 217 -13.18 16.72 -43.51
CA ALA A 217 -13.31 15.33 -43.08
C ALA A 217 -14.61 14.76 -43.66
N SER A 218 -14.44 14.01 -44.75
CA SER A 218 -15.46 13.19 -45.39
C SER A 218 -16.14 12.25 -44.38
N SER A 219 -17.45 12.44 -44.22
CA SER A 219 -18.36 11.62 -43.43
C SER A 219 -18.60 10.30 -44.16
N VAL A 220 -17.92 9.23 -43.73
CA VAL A 220 -18.30 7.86 -44.06
C VAL A 220 -19.11 7.31 -42.90
N ALA A 221 -20.42 7.17 -43.13
CA ALA A 221 -21.36 6.58 -42.20
C ALA A 221 -20.95 5.15 -41.84
N ALA A 222 -20.67 4.92 -40.56
CA ALA A 222 -20.49 3.59 -40.01
C ALA A 222 -21.85 2.86 -39.93
N PRO A 223 -21.94 1.58 -40.30
CA PRO A 223 -23.15 0.80 -40.15
C PRO A 223 -23.49 0.60 -38.67
N ALA A 224 -24.78 0.72 -38.36
CA ALA A 224 -25.35 0.59 -37.01
C ALA A 224 -24.89 -0.71 -36.32
N PRO A 225 -24.40 -0.65 -35.06
CA PRO A 225 -24.09 -1.86 -34.31
C PRO A 225 -25.38 -2.62 -34.00
N ALA A 226 -25.44 -3.87 -34.49
CA ALA A 226 -26.48 -4.83 -34.14
C ALA A 226 -26.60 -4.95 -32.61
N GLY A 227 -27.84 -4.94 -32.13
CA GLY A 227 -28.19 -4.94 -30.72
C GLY A 227 -27.41 -5.98 -29.92
N THR A 228 -26.51 -5.50 -29.06
CA THR A 228 -25.89 -6.31 -28.03
C THR A 228 -26.96 -6.64 -27.01
N GLN A 229 -27.46 -7.88 -27.05
CA GLN A 229 -28.27 -8.42 -25.97
C GLN A 229 -27.46 -8.32 -24.67
N ALA A 230 -27.97 -7.53 -23.73
CA ALA A 230 -27.37 -7.36 -22.42
C ALA A 230 -27.21 -8.72 -21.75
N ALA A 231 -25.96 -9.15 -21.55
CA ALA A 231 -25.64 -10.36 -20.82
C ALA A 231 -26.32 -10.31 -19.44
N PRO A 232 -26.92 -11.41 -18.96
CA PRO A 232 -27.61 -11.45 -17.69
C PRO A 232 -26.62 -11.06 -16.58
N ARG A 233 -26.91 -9.96 -15.89
CA ARG A 233 -26.16 -9.49 -14.72
C ARG A 233 -26.02 -10.67 -13.75
N ARG A 234 -24.81 -11.24 -13.65
CA ARG A 234 -24.47 -12.26 -12.65
C ARG A 234 -24.83 -11.68 -11.28
N ARG A 235 -25.90 -12.19 -10.66
CA ARG A 235 -26.26 -11.85 -9.28
C ARG A 235 -25.05 -12.17 -8.41
N ALA A 236 -24.57 -11.17 -7.67
CA ALA A 236 -23.52 -11.35 -6.67
C ALA A 236 -23.89 -12.56 -5.79
N GLY A 237 -22.97 -13.53 -5.71
CA GLY A 237 -23.16 -14.73 -4.90
C GLY A 237 -23.47 -14.33 -3.47
N ARG A 238 -24.53 -14.90 -2.91
CA ARG A 238 -24.93 -14.64 -1.52
C ARG A 238 -23.88 -15.28 -0.62
N SER A 239 -23.09 -14.46 0.06
CA SER A 239 -22.09 -14.92 1.01
C SER A 239 -22.76 -15.41 2.30
N VAL A 240 -22.07 -16.28 3.03
CA VAL A 240 -22.46 -16.71 4.39
C VAL A 240 -22.71 -15.50 5.30
N GLU A 241 -21.88 -14.47 5.18
CA GLU A 241 -22.00 -13.21 5.92
C GLU A 241 -23.33 -12.49 5.62
N SER A 242 -23.78 -12.50 4.36
CA SER A 242 -25.07 -11.89 4.00
C SER A 242 -26.28 -12.62 4.60
N TYR A 243 -26.17 -13.93 4.86
CA TYR A 243 -27.24 -14.72 5.48
C TYR A 243 -27.40 -14.33 6.96
N TRP A 244 -26.29 -14.26 7.71
CA TRP A 244 -26.33 -13.91 9.12
C TRP A 244 -26.83 -12.49 9.36
N MET A 245 -26.40 -11.52 8.54
CA MET A 245 -26.93 -10.16 8.61
C MET A 245 -28.44 -10.10 8.34
N ALA A 246 -28.96 -10.91 7.41
CA ALA A 246 -30.39 -10.95 7.13
C ALA A 246 -31.19 -11.58 8.27
N ALA A 247 -30.68 -12.64 8.90
CA ALA A 247 -31.30 -13.25 10.07
C ALA A 247 -31.35 -12.28 11.27
N GLU A 248 -30.25 -11.57 11.54
CA GLU A 248 -30.18 -10.55 12.60
C GLU A 248 -31.18 -9.41 12.35
N ARG A 249 -31.33 -8.97 11.09
CA ARG A 249 -32.30 -7.92 10.72
C ARG A 249 -33.75 -8.33 10.96
N LEU A 250 -34.04 -9.63 10.94
CA LEU A 250 -35.35 -10.21 11.26
C LEU A 250 -35.52 -10.48 12.76
N GLY A 251 -34.53 -10.11 13.58
CA GLY A 251 -34.57 -10.34 15.03
C GLY A 251 -34.43 -11.81 15.42
N LEU A 252 -34.01 -12.69 14.49
CA LEU A 252 -33.80 -14.10 14.78
C LEU A 252 -32.56 -14.27 15.64
N GLN A 253 -32.67 -15.11 16.67
CA GLN A 253 -31.47 -15.52 17.39
C GLN A 253 -30.63 -16.46 16.54
N ARG A 254 -29.32 -16.47 16.80
CA ARG A 254 -28.37 -17.31 16.04
C ARG A 254 -28.79 -18.78 15.99
N ALA A 255 -29.28 -19.34 17.10
CA ALA A 255 -29.74 -20.73 17.16
C ALA A 255 -30.95 -21.02 16.24
N GLU A 256 -31.84 -20.04 16.04
CA GLU A 256 -32.99 -20.18 15.15
C GLU A 256 -32.56 -20.13 13.68
N ALA A 257 -31.63 -19.23 13.35
CA ALA A 257 -31.03 -19.18 12.02
C ALA A 257 -30.18 -20.42 11.70
N GLU A 258 -29.47 -20.98 12.68
CA GLU A 258 -28.77 -22.27 12.53
C GLU A 258 -29.75 -23.41 12.28
N ARG A 259 -30.89 -23.45 13.00
CA ARG A 259 -31.94 -24.46 12.77
C ARG A 259 -32.53 -24.39 11.36
N ILE A 260 -32.75 -23.18 10.81
CA ILE A 260 -33.20 -23.00 9.41
C ILE A 260 -32.19 -23.58 8.40
N LEU A 261 -30.90 -23.46 8.69
CA LEU A 261 -29.82 -24.04 7.86
C LEU A 261 -29.77 -25.58 7.97
N GLU A 262 -29.95 -26.11 9.17
CA GLU A 262 -30.04 -27.54 9.43
C GLU A 262 -31.25 -28.17 8.72
N ASP A 263 -32.42 -27.54 8.82
CA ASP A 263 -33.66 -27.96 8.13
C ASP A 263 -33.52 -27.89 6.60
N ALA A 264 -32.66 -27.00 6.11
CA ALA A 264 -32.30 -26.90 4.69
C ALA A 264 -31.19 -27.90 4.28
N HIS A 265 -30.73 -28.79 5.16
CA HIS A 265 -29.62 -29.71 4.94
C HIS A 265 -28.35 -29.01 4.41
N GLY A 266 -28.09 -27.78 4.86
CA GLY A 266 -26.96 -26.97 4.40
C GLY A 266 -27.13 -26.33 3.01
N ASP A 267 -28.30 -26.46 2.36
CA ASP A 267 -28.61 -25.73 1.13
C ASP A 267 -28.94 -24.26 1.45
N TRP A 268 -27.93 -23.41 1.26
CA TRP A 268 -28.04 -21.96 1.44
C TRP A 268 -29.17 -21.33 0.62
N ALA A 269 -29.46 -21.82 -0.60
CA ALA A 269 -30.52 -21.26 -1.43
C ALA A 269 -31.91 -21.56 -0.85
N ALA A 270 -32.09 -22.75 -0.27
CA ALA A 270 -33.30 -23.13 0.45
C ALA A 270 -33.46 -22.34 1.75
N ALA A 271 -32.41 -22.24 2.57
CA ALA A 271 -32.42 -21.44 3.81
C ALA A 271 -32.77 -19.96 3.54
N TRP A 272 -32.25 -19.39 2.44
CA TRP A 272 -32.59 -18.04 1.99
C TRP A 272 -34.01 -17.85 1.46
N LYS A 273 -34.70 -18.92 1.05
CA LYS A 273 -36.14 -18.83 0.70
C LYS A 273 -36.95 -18.70 1.99
N VAL A 274 -36.60 -19.46 3.02
CA VAL A 274 -37.27 -19.43 4.34
C VAL A 274 -37.11 -18.07 5.02
N LEU A 275 -35.90 -17.50 5.07
CA LEU A 275 -35.70 -16.16 5.64
C LEU A 275 -36.55 -15.09 4.93
N ARG A 276 -36.71 -15.18 3.60
CA ARG A 276 -37.52 -14.20 2.85
C ARG A 276 -39.01 -14.37 3.07
N SER A 277 -39.51 -15.59 3.29
CA SER A 277 -40.91 -15.76 3.71
C SER A 277 -41.16 -15.14 5.07
N LEU A 278 -40.20 -15.22 6.01
CA LEU A 278 -40.32 -14.59 7.32
C LEU A 278 -40.31 -13.05 7.24
N GLU A 279 -39.53 -12.48 6.32
CA GLU A 279 -39.53 -11.03 6.03
C GLU A 279 -40.89 -10.56 5.49
N GLN A 280 -41.59 -11.38 4.69
CA GLN A 280 -42.90 -11.06 4.14
C GLN A 280 -44.04 -11.17 5.17
N THR A 281 -43.89 -12.04 6.17
CA THR A 281 -44.91 -12.25 7.21
C THR A 281 -44.74 -11.34 8.42
N SER A 282 -43.61 -10.65 8.54
CA SER A 282 -43.40 -9.69 9.62
C SER A 282 -44.24 -8.44 9.33
N PRO A 283 -45.29 -8.14 10.12
CA PRO A 283 -46.03 -6.89 9.95
C PRO A 283 -45.03 -5.76 10.16
N THR A 284 -44.95 -4.86 9.19
CA THR A 284 -44.04 -3.73 9.21
C THR A 284 -44.42 -2.85 10.41
N GLY A 285 -43.73 -3.05 11.52
CA GLY A 285 -43.84 -2.25 12.74
C GLY A 285 -43.07 -0.96 12.61
#